data_AF-A0A842MS63-F1
#
_entry.id   AF-A0A842MS63-F1
#
_cell.length_a   1.000
_cell.length_b   1.000
_cell.length_c   1.000
_cell.angle_alpha   90.00
_cell.angle_beta   90.00
_cell.angle_gamma   90.00
#
_symmetry.space_group_name_H-M   'P 1'
#
loop_
_entity.id
_entity.type
_entity.pdbx_description
1 polymer ?
#
loop_
_entity_poly.entity_id
_entity_poly.type
_entity_poly.pdbx_seq_one_letter_code
_entity_poly.pdbx_strand_id
1 'polypeptide(L)'
;MAEILLTADRTLMSDYHHNEFVGFGTCAPPNFIPDGLYSFLFFPPIKTKEGIPAAAPYGLRKIEAQLLKENFDALTVDPAHIGHYIDKAKVLGIHVMDPFGLGPASSTFAAILKKEPFLAQHFRRLLEDPYVVKAKKKGLKIIVGGPGAWQFKYRPKFVEEHGIDCIIDGEAEKVIGRIMQAAINGEPLPKYYEVSAAETPSLEEIPDIVNPSVNGLVEIGRGCCRGCRFCSVTLRPLRWYPIDKILREIEVNHKDGYT
;
A
#
# COMPACT_ATOMS: atom_id res chain seq x y z
N MET A 1 9.34 2.20 -19.55
CA MET A 1 8.06 1.68 -19.00
C MET A 1 8.48 0.60 -18.03
N ALA A 2 8.02 0.73 -16.78
CA ALA A 2 8.59 0.04 -15.64
C ALA A 2 8.37 -1.47 -15.62
N GLU A 3 9.36 -2.21 -15.12
CA GLU A 3 9.29 -3.66 -14.89
C GLU A 3 8.48 -4.00 -13.63
N ILE A 4 8.52 -3.13 -12.63
CA ILE A 4 7.72 -3.21 -11.40
C ILE A 4 6.70 -2.06 -11.38
N LEU A 5 5.42 -2.41 -11.25
CA LEU A 5 4.37 -1.43 -10.98
C LEU A 5 3.96 -1.48 -9.53
N LEU A 6 3.84 -0.31 -8.93
CA LEU A 6 3.37 -0.12 -7.57
C LEU A 6 2.01 0.57 -7.61
N THR A 7 1.08 0.13 -6.77
CA THR A 7 -0.23 0.77 -6.67
C THR A 7 -0.87 0.50 -5.31
N ALA A 8 -2.04 1.07 -5.09
CA ALA A 8 -2.91 0.78 -3.96
C ALA A 8 -4.35 0.81 -4.47
N ASP A 9 -5.31 0.33 -3.68
CA ASP A 9 -6.70 0.47 -4.08
C ASP A 9 -7.13 1.96 -4.11
N ARG A 10 -8.20 2.24 -4.85
CA ARG A 10 -8.70 3.61 -5.09
C ARG A 10 -8.94 4.39 -3.80
N THR A 11 -9.34 3.73 -2.72
CA THR A 11 -9.61 4.42 -1.46
C THR A 11 -8.34 4.95 -0.81
N LEU A 12 -7.19 4.31 -1.03
CA LEU A 12 -5.88 4.75 -0.54
C LEU A 12 -5.16 5.71 -1.51
N MET A 13 -5.55 5.72 -2.79
CA MET A 13 -5.09 6.68 -3.80
C MET A 13 -6.00 7.92 -3.83
N SER A 14 -6.10 8.58 -2.68
CA SER A 14 -6.93 9.75 -2.41
C SER A 14 -6.21 10.64 -1.39
N ASP A 15 -6.33 11.95 -1.53
CA ASP A 15 -5.89 12.92 -0.50
C ASP A 15 -6.98 13.26 0.52
N TYR A 16 -8.20 12.73 0.34
CA TYR A 16 -9.30 12.91 1.28
C TYR A 16 -9.64 14.40 1.51
N HIS A 17 -9.55 15.23 0.46
CA HIS A 17 -9.66 16.70 0.55
C HIS A 17 -8.62 17.32 1.48
N HIS A 18 -7.40 16.79 1.46
CA HIS A 18 -6.30 17.20 2.33
C HIS A 18 -6.57 16.99 3.83
N ASN A 19 -7.45 16.04 4.17
CA ASN A 19 -7.77 15.70 5.54
C ASN A 19 -7.79 14.19 5.76
N GLU A 20 -6.70 13.66 6.32
CA GLU A 20 -6.52 12.22 6.57
C GLU A 20 -7.68 11.58 7.34
N PHE A 21 -8.30 12.32 8.28
CA PHE A 21 -9.41 11.79 9.08
C PHE A 21 -10.70 11.61 8.27
N VAL A 22 -10.88 12.35 7.17
CA VAL A 22 -12.00 12.12 6.23
C VAL A 22 -11.88 10.75 5.57
N GLY A 23 -10.66 10.22 5.43
CA GLY A 23 -10.39 8.88 4.92
C GLY A 23 -11.03 7.74 5.73
N PHE A 24 -11.40 7.96 7.00
CA PHE A 24 -12.19 6.99 7.77
C PHE A 24 -13.57 6.70 7.16
N GLY A 25 -14.08 7.58 6.28
CA GLY A 25 -15.29 7.32 5.51
C GLY A 25 -15.21 6.07 4.65
N THR A 26 -14.00 5.65 4.24
CA THR A 26 -13.79 4.43 3.45
C THR A 26 -14.12 3.15 4.22
N CYS A 27 -14.11 3.20 5.56
CA CYS A 27 -14.52 2.13 6.46
C CYS A 27 -16.04 1.89 6.47
N ALA A 28 -16.83 2.86 6.00
CA ALA A 28 -18.28 2.70 5.94
C ALA A 28 -18.69 1.81 4.75
N PRO A 29 -19.71 0.96 4.94
CA PRO A 29 -20.38 0.31 3.82
C PRO A 29 -21.30 1.25 3.01
N PRO A 30 -21.67 0.87 1.77
CA PRO A 30 -22.66 1.55 0.96
C PRO A 30 -23.99 1.73 1.72
N ASN A 31 -24.43 2.97 1.79
CA ASN A 31 -25.55 3.41 2.60
C ASN A 31 -26.57 4.17 1.74
N PHE A 32 -27.38 5.04 2.35
CA PHE A 32 -28.41 5.79 1.64
C PHE A 32 -27.84 6.89 0.73
N ILE A 33 -26.57 7.29 0.94
CA ILE A 33 -25.86 8.24 0.09
C ILE A 33 -25.38 7.50 -1.17
N PRO A 34 -25.68 8.00 -2.38
CA PRO A 34 -25.18 7.41 -3.62
C PRO A 34 -23.65 7.30 -3.64
N ASP A 35 -23.13 6.15 -4.07
CA ASP A 35 -21.69 5.82 -4.04
C ASP A 35 -20.79 6.89 -4.69
N GLY A 36 -21.23 7.51 -5.79
CA GLY A 36 -20.47 8.58 -6.46
C GLY A 36 -20.34 9.84 -5.60
N LEU A 37 -21.43 10.26 -4.94
CA LEU A 37 -21.41 11.38 -4.00
C LEU A 37 -20.61 11.02 -2.75
N TYR A 38 -20.76 9.78 -2.24
CA TYR A 38 -20.00 9.31 -1.09
C TYR A 38 -18.49 9.32 -1.37
N SER A 39 -18.07 8.78 -2.51
CA SER A 39 -16.67 8.78 -2.95
C SER A 39 -16.14 10.21 -3.10
N PHE A 40 -16.92 11.10 -3.72
CA PHE A 40 -16.53 12.50 -3.84
C PHE A 40 -16.33 13.17 -2.48
N LEU A 41 -17.19 12.88 -1.49
CA LEU A 41 -17.09 13.49 -0.15
C LEU A 41 -15.93 12.93 0.68
N PHE A 42 -15.66 11.63 0.61
CA PHE A 42 -14.75 10.96 1.55
C PHE A 42 -13.42 10.52 0.95
N PHE A 43 -13.37 10.12 -0.31
CA PHE A 43 -12.15 9.61 -0.96
C PHE A 43 -12.10 10.03 -2.44
N PRO A 44 -12.02 11.34 -2.73
CA PRO A 44 -11.90 11.83 -4.10
C PRO A 44 -10.63 11.24 -4.76
N PRO A 45 -10.64 10.99 -6.08
CA PRO A 45 -9.47 10.47 -6.76
C PRO A 45 -8.31 11.46 -6.64
N ILE A 46 -7.12 10.94 -6.35
CA ILE A 46 -5.90 11.75 -6.32
C ILE A 46 -5.60 12.35 -7.69
N LYS A 47 -5.01 13.54 -7.71
CA LYS A 47 -4.55 14.15 -8.97
C LYS A 47 -3.47 13.29 -9.59
N THR A 48 -3.55 13.08 -10.90
CA THR A 48 -2.56 12.32 -11.66
C THR A 48 -2.03 13.13 -12.84
N LYS A 49 -0.79 12.87 -13.22
CA LYS A 49 -0.21 13.31 -14.49
C LYS A 49 0.15 12.07 -15.29
N GLU A 50 -0.56 11.85 -16.40
CA GLU A 50 -0.44 10.61 -17.19
C GLU A 50 -0.61 9.35 -16.31
N GLY A 51 -1.53 9.35 -15.34
CA GLY A 51 -1.74 8.21 -14.44
C GLY A 51 -0.71 8.03 -13.32
N ILE A 52 0.37 8.83 -13.29
CA ILE A 52 1.29 8.90 -12.15
C ILE A 52 0.64 9.80 -11.09
N PRO A 53 0.42 9.30 -9.86
CA PRO A 53 -0.28 10.07 -8.83
C PRO A 53 0.64 11.11 -8.19
N ALA A 54 0.09 12.31 -7.94
CA ALA A 54 0.79 13.42 -7.32
C ALA A 54 1.32 13.08 -5.92
N ALA A 55 0.61 12.23 -5.18
CA ALA A 55 1.06 11.61 -3.95
C ALA A 55 0.59 10.16 -3.87
N ALA A 56 1.19 9.36 -2.97
CA ALA A 56 0.78 7.98 -2.75
C ALA A 56 0.90 7.62 -1.26
N PRO A 57 0.30 6.51 -0.79
CA PRO A 57 0.43 6.10 0.61
C PRO A 57 1.89 6.08 1.07
N TYR A 58 2.17 6.62 2.25
CA TYR A 58 3.55 6.81 2.73
C TYR A 58 4.37 5.51 2.72
N GLY A 59 3.78 4.40 3.18
CA GLY A 59 4.45 3.09 3.13
C GLY A 59 4.77 2.63 1.71
N LEU A 60 3.93 2.96 0.73
CA LEU A 60 4.20 2.67 -0.69
C LEU A 60 5.37 3.51 -1.22
N ARG A 61 5.45 4.80 -0.84
CA ARG A 61 6.58 5.68 -1.20
C ARG A 61 7.92 5.22 -0.63
N LYS A 62 7.91 4.64 0.57
CA LYS A 62 9.11 4.02 1.15
C LYS A 62 9.59 2.82 0.35
N ILE A 63 8.67 1.98 -0.09
CA ILE A 63 9.00 0.83 -0.95
C ILE A 63 9.46 1.29 -2.34
N GLU A 64 8.81 2.28 -2.93
CA GLU A 64 9.25 2.91 -4.18
C GLU A 64 10.70 3.42 -4.06
N ALA A 65 10.98 4.21 -3.02
CA ALA A 65 12.32 4.74 -2.78
C ALA A 65 13.36 3.63 -2.57
N GLN A 66 13.01 2.55 -1.86
CA GLN A 66 13.90 1.41 -1.66
C GLN A 66 14.22 0.71 -2.98
N LEU A 67 13.21 0.44 -3.81
CA LEU A 67 13.41 -0.22 -5.10
C LEU A 67 14.25 0.64 -6.05
N LEU A 68 14.02 1.95 -6.09
CA LEU A 68 14.83 2.87 -6.87
C LEU A 68 16.28 2.95 -6.36
N LYS A 69 16.49 2.95 -5.03
CA LYS A 69 17.83 2.90 -4.41
C LYS A 69 18.60 1.63 -4.79
N GLU A 70 17.89 0.52 -5.00
CA GLU A 70 18.45 -0.75 -5.48
C GLU A 70 18.53 -0.85 -7.03
N ASN A 71 18.23 0.23 -7.75
CA ASN A 71 18.25 0.34 -9.22
C ASN A 71 17.19 -0.52 -9.95
N PHE A 72 16.08 -0.85 -9.30
CA PHE A 72 14.94 -1.44 -10.00
C PHE A 72 14.16 -0.38 -10.80
N ASP A 73 13.66 -0.78 -11.97
CA ASP A 73 12.72 0.04 -12.76
C ASP A 73 11.31 -0.09 -12.17
N ALA A 74 11.02 0.73 -11.16
CA ALA A 74 9.76 0.76 -10.43
C ALA A 74 8.98 2.06 -10.69
N LEU A 75 7.67 1.95 -10.87
CA LEU A 75 6.77 3.09 -11.08
C LEU A 75 5.49 2.94 -10.28
N THR A 76 5.14 3.97 -9.50
CA THR A 76 3.83 4.05 -8.85
C THR A 76 2.78 4.62 -9.80
N VAL A 77 1.66 3.92 -9.95
CA VAL A 77 0.55 4.32 -10.81
C VAL A 77 -0.77 4.30 -10.05
N ASP A 78 -1.65 5.25 -10.39
CA ASP A 78 -3.02 5.25 -9.92
C ASP A 78 -3.78 4.03 -10.49
N PRO A 79 -4.58 3.30 -9.68
CA PRO A 79 -5.26 2.09 -10.10
C PRO A 79 -6.21 2.31 -11.27
N ALA A 80 -6.78 3.50 -11.46
CA ALA A 80 -7.67 3.78 -12.60
C ALA A 80 -6.91 3.86 -13.94
N HIS A 81 -5.58 4.03 -13.90
CA HIS A 81 -4.72 4.14 -15.08
C HIS A 81 -3.84 2.90 -15.29
N ILE A 82 -4.03 1.85 -14.48
CA ILE A 82 -3.17 0.65 -14.47
C ILE A 82 -3.08 -0.03 -15.85
N GLY A 83 -4.18 0.00 -16.62
CA GLY A 83 -4.26 -0.62 -17.95
C GLY A 83 -3.25 -0.06 -18.96
N HIS A 84 -2.80 1.19 -18.81
CA HIS A 84 -1.81 1.80 -19.71
C HIS A 84 -0.38 1.28 -19.47
N TYR A 85 -0.10 0.72 -18.29
CA TYR A 85 1.25 0.39 -17.84
C TYR A 85 1.46 -1.12 -17.66
N ILE A 86 0.43 -1.84 -17.25
CA ILE A 86 0.55 -3.22 -16.74
C ILE A 86 0.98 -4.25 -17.77
N ASP A 87 0.75 -4.01 -19.07
CA ASP A 87 1.10 -4.97 -20.13
C ASP A 87 2.62 -5.24 -20.24
N LYS A 88 3.47 -4.33 -19.74
CA LYS A 88 4.94 -4.51 -19.73
C LYS A 88 5.51 -4.86 -18.35
N ALA A 89 4.71 -4.80 -17.31
CA ALA A 89 5.13 -5.10 -15.95
C ALA A 89 5.27 -6.61 -15.76
N LYS A 90 6.31 -7.03 -15.03
CA LYS A 90 6.46 -8.41 -14.56
C LYS A 90 5.93 -8.59 -13.15
N VAL A 91 5.94 -7.53 -12.36
CA VAL A 91 5.47 -7.53 -10.97
C VAL A 91 4.53 -6.37 -10.72
N LEU A 92 3.43 -6.64 -10.01
CA LEU A 92 2.50 -5.67 -9.47
C LEU A 92 2.56 -5.73 -7.94
N GLY A 93 3.16 -4.71 -7.33
CA GLY A 93 3.16 -4.47 -5.89
C GLY A 93 1.93 -3.68 -5.46
N ILE A 94 1.15 -4.21 -4.54
CA ILE A 94 -0.08 -3.57 -4.05
C ILE A 94 0.07 -3.24 -2.56
N HIS A 95 -0.03 -1.96 -2.24
CA HIS A 95 -0.12 -1.48 -0.86
C HIS A 95 -1.53 -1.64 -0.31
N VAL A 96 -1.64 -2.18 0.89
CA VAL A 96 -2.93 -2.43 1.56
C VAL A 96 -2.92 -1.96 3.01
N MET A 97 -4.03 -1.34 3.44
CA MET A 97 -4.23 -0.89 4.81
C MET A 97 -5.26 -1.74 5.57
N ASP A 98 -6.43 -1.96 4.97
CA ASP A 98 -7.51 -2.78 5.56
C ASP A 98 -8.25 -3.58 4.47
N PRO A 99 -7.58 -4.46 3.71
CA PRO A 99 -8.09 -5.03 2.46
C PRO A 99 -9.41 -5.82 2.60
N PHE A 100 -9.76 -6.29 3.80
CA PHE A 100 -10.98 -7.06 4.05
C PHE A 100 -11.90 -6.42 5.10
N GLY A 101 -11.67 -5.17 5.49
CA GLY A 101 -12.50 -4.47 6.47
C GLY A 101 -12.49 -5.11 7.86
N LEU A 102 -11.37 -5.73 8.25
CA LEU A 102 -11.20 -6.37 9.56
C LEU A 102 -10.62 -5.41 10.61
N GLY A 103 -10.31 -4.17 10.21
CA GLY A 103 -9.92 -3.11 11.14
C GLY A 103 -11.05 -2.77 12.13
N PRO A 104 -10.73 -2.18 13.31
CA PRO A 104 -11.73 -1.86 14.33
C PRO A 104 -12.88 -0.97 13.83
N ALA A 105 -12.56 0.07 13.04
CA ALA A 105 -13.58 0.98 12.50
C ALA A 105 -14.45 0.27 11.45
N SER A 106 -13.83 -0.35 10.46
CA SER A 106 -14.50 -1.03 9.34
C SER A 106 -15.38 -2.18 9.80
N SER A 107 -14.87 -3.02 10.72
CA SER A 107 -15.64 -4.13 11.28
C SER A 107 -16.84 -3.64 12.10
N THR A 108 -16.71 -2.52 12.83
CA THR A 108 -17.82 -1.89 13.55
C THR A 108 -18.91 -1.41 12.59
N PHE A 109 -18.55 -0.65 11.57
CA PHE A 109 -19.52 -0.17 10.57
C PHE A 109 -20.14 -1.31 9.76
N ALA A 110 -19.35 -2.32 9.40
CA ALA A 110 -19.82 -3.52 8.72
C ALA A 110 -20.81 -4.31 9.59
N ALA A 111 -20.59 -4.42 10.90
CA ALA A 111 -21.52 -5.08 11.82
C ALA A 111 -22.87 -4.33 11.93
N ILE A 112 -22.82 -3.00 11.96
CA ILE A 112 -24.03 -2.16 12.05
C ILE A 112 -24.83 -2.20 10.75
N LEU A 113 -24.17 -1.99 9.61
CA LEU A 113 -24.83 -1.87 8.29
C LEU A 113 -24.97 -3.21 7.55
N LYS A 114 -24.40 -4.30 8.09
CA LYS A 114 -24.42 -5.68 7.56
C LYS A 114 -24.00 -5.76 6.09
N LYS A 115 -23.00 -4.97 5.70
CA LYS A 115 -22.49 -4.86 4.32
C LYS A 115 -20.97 -4.76 4.32
N GLU A 116 -20.37 -5.07 3.17
CA GLU A 116 -18.93 -4.92 2.93
C GLU A 116 -18.54 -3.43 2.86
N PRO A 117 -17.51 -2.98 3.62
CA PRO A 117 -16.98 -1.61 3.55
C PRO A 117 -16.48 -1.21 2.16
N PHE A 118 -16.45 0.09 1.85
CA PHE A 118 -15.94 0.59 0.56
C PHE A 118 -14.50 0.17 0.30
N LEU A 119 -13.62 0.28 1.31
CA LEU A 119 -12.21 -0.13 1.17
C LEU A 119 -12.04 -1.59 0.70
N ALA A 120 -12.84 -2.52 1.23
CA ALA A 120 -12.76 -3.93 0.88
C ALA A 120 -13.29 -4.17 -0.54
N GLN A 121 -14.38 -3.49 -0.90
CA GLN A 121 -14.91 -3.52 -2.26
C GLN A 121 -13.91 -2.98 -3.29
N HIS A 122 -13.24 -1.86 -2.99
CA HIS A 122 -12.28 -1.24 -3.90
C HIS A 122 -10.99 -2.05 -4.02
N PHE A 123 -10.51 -2.66 -2.93
CA PHE A 123 -9.39 -3.60 -2.99
C PHE A 123 -9.72 -4.82 -3.86
N ARG A 124 -10.91 -5.42 -3.68
CA ARG A 124 -11.35 -6.54 -4.52
C ARG A 124 -11.48 -6.13 -5.99
N ARG A 125 -12.09 -4.97 -6.28
CA ARG A 125 -12.20 -4.43 -7.65
C ARG A 125 -10.85 -4.23 -8.33
N LEU A 126 -9.80 -3.84 -7.60
CA LEU A 126 -8.45 -3.71 -8.16
C LEU A 126 -7.91 -5.05 -8.67
N LEU A 127 -8.10 -6.13 -7.90
CA LEU A 127 -7.64 -7.46 -8.30
C LEU A 127 -8.52 -8.08 -9.41
N GLU A 128 -9.82 -7.76 -9.41
CA GLU A 128 -10.78 -8.18 -10.44
C GLU A 128 -10.71 -7.34 -11.72
N ASP A 129 -9.89 -6.29 -11.76
CA ASP A 129 -9.74 -5.42 -12.93
C ASP A 129 -9.33 -6.27 -14.17
N PRO A 130 -10.02 -6.12 -15.32
CA PRO A 130 -9.73 -6.92 -16.52
C PRO A 130 -8.27 -6.86 -16.98
N TYR A 131 -7.59 -5.72 -16.80
CA TYR A 131 -6.18 -5.57 -17.15
C TYR A 131 -5.28 -6.35 -16.20
N VAL A 132 -5.56 -6.31 -14.88
CA VAL A 132 -4.84 -7.09 -13.86
C VAL A 132 -5.04 -8.59 -14.08
N VAL A 133 -6.29 -9.03 -14.28
CA VAL A 133 -6.61 -10.44 -14.54
C VAL A 133 -5.94 -10.94 -15.82
N LYS A 134 -5.94 -10.14 -16.89
CA LYS A 134 -5.28 -10.48 -18.15
C LYS A 134 -3.76 -10.55 -17.99
N ALA A 135 -3.15 -9.58 -17.32
CA ALA A 135 -1.72 -9.59 -17.05
C ALA A 135 -1.30 -10.76 -16.16
N LYS A 136 -2.12 -11.10 -15.16
CA LYS A 136 -1.92 -12.28 -14.31
C LYS A 136 -1.89 -13.58 -15.12
N LYS A 137 -2.82 -13.75 -16.05
CA LYS A 137 -2.83 -14.90 -16.98
C LYS A 137 -1.60 -14.96 -17.90
N LYS A 138 -0.96 -13.82 -18.19
CA LYS A 138 0.29 -13.73 -18.95
C LYS A 138 1.55 -13.97 -18.10
N GLY A 139 1.41 -14.18 -16.79
CA GLY A 139 2.53 -14.48 -15.89
C GLY A 139 2.93 -13.37 -14.92
N LEU A 140 2.19 -12.25 -14.87
CA LEU A 140 2.43 -11.19 -13.88
C LEU A 140 2.42 -11.77 -12.44
N LYS A 141 3.38 -11.33 -11.63
CA LYS A 141 3.44 -11.64 -10.20
C LYS A 141 2.76 -10.54 -9.40
N ILE A 142 1.86 -10.91 -8.49
CA ILE A 142 1.16 -10.00 -7.59
C ILE A 142 1.76 -10.16 -6.21
N ILE A 143 2.32 -9.07 -5.68
CA ILE A 143 2.93 -9.02 -4.35
C ILE A 143 2.18 -7.99 -3.52
N VAL A 144 1.74 -8.37 -2.33
CA VAL A 144 0.95 -7.51 -1.46
C VAL A 144 1.73 -7.19 -0.19
N GLY A 145 1.66 -5.95 0.27
CA GLY A 145 2.27 -5.53 1.54
C GLY A 145 1.62 -4.29 2.12
N GLY A 146 1.97 -3.96 3.36
CA GLY A 146 1.42 -2.82 4.09
C GLY A 146 0.75 -3.23 5.40
N PRO A 147 0.22 -2.27 6.17
CA PRO A 147 -0.31 -2.51 7.52
C PRO A 147 -1.45 -3.54 7.57
N GLY A 148 -2.16 -3.76 6.45
CA GLY A 148 -3.26 -4.72 6.35
C GLY A 148 -2.86 -6.14 5.94
N ALA A 149 -1.57 -6.41 5.71
CA ALA A 149 -1.09 -7.70 5.16
C ALA A 149 -1.43 -8.91 6.06
N TRP A 150 -1.53 -8.72 7.37
CA TRP A 150 -1.90 -9.78 8.30
C TRP A 150 -3.29 -10.38 8.01
N GLN A 151 -4.20 -9.62 7.40
CA GLN A 151 -5.57 -10.06 7.17
C GLN A 151 -5.69 -11.21 6.16
N PHE A 152 -4.73 -11.34 5.25
CA PHE A 152 -4.72 -12.42 4.25
C PHE A 152 -4.56 -13.80 4.89
N LYS A 153 -3.90 -13.90 6.06
CA LYS A 153 -3.82 -15.15 6.83
C LYS A 153 -5.21 -15.70 7.20
N TYR A 154 -6.22 -14.83 7.29
CA TYR A 154 -7.62 -15.18 7.56
C TYR A 154 -8.48 -15.33 6.29
N ARG A 155 -7.88 -15.19 5.09
CA ARG A 155 -8.56 -15.27 3.80
C ARG A 155 -7.77 -16.11 2.77
N PRO A 156 -7.38 -17.36 3.09
CA PRO A 156 -6.58 -18.18 2.19
C PRO A 156 -7.26 -18.47 0.83
N LYS A 157 -8.59 -18.69 0.83
CA LYS A 157 -9.36 -18.89 -0.41
C LYS A 157 -9.26 -17.70 -1.35
N PHE A 158 -9.40 -16.49 -0.83
CA PHE A 158 -9.28 -15.26 -1.63
C PHE A 158 -7.89 -15.13 -2.25
N VAL A 159 -6.84 -15.46 -1.48
CA VAL A 159 -5.44 -15.44 -1.92
C VAL A 159 -5.19 -16.41 -3.08
N GLU A 160 -5.81 -17.59 -3.03
CA GLU A 160 -5.74 -18.59 -4.10
C GLU A 160 -6.53 -18.15 -5.34
N GLU A 161 -7.79 -17.75 -5.15
CA GLU A 161 -8.70 -17.34 -6.22
C GLU A 161 -8.16 -16.15 -7.04
N HIS A 162 -7.53 -15.18 -6.38
CA HIS A 162 -6.97 -13.99 -7.04
C HIS A 162 -5.48 -14.16 -7.43
N GLY A 163 -4.90 -15.33 -7.18
CA GLY A 163 -3.54 -15.65 -7.60
C GLY A 163 -2.45 -14.73 -7.01
N ILE A 164 -2.62 -14.27 -5.76
CA ILE A 164 -1.61 -13.43 -5.08
C ILE A 164 -0.37 -14.29 -4.80
N ASP A 165 0.80 -13.95 -5.35
CA ASP A 165 1.98 -14.84 -5.30
C ASP A 165 2.76 -14.72 -3.99
N CYS A 166 2.82 -13.52 -3.41
CA CYS A 166 3.56 -13.27 -2.17
C CYS A 166 2.85 -12.18 -1.33
N ILE A 167 2.74 -12.41 -0.02
CA ILE A 167 2.23 -11.44 0.94
C ILE A 167 3.32 -11.15 1.97
N ILE A 168 3.75 -9.89 2.06
CA ILE A 168 4.83 -9.45 2.97
C ILE A 168 4.20 -8.75 4.18
N ASP A 169 4.44 -9.29 5.37
CA ASP A 169 3.97 -8.77 6.65
C ASP A 169 5.15 -8.26 7.49
N GLY A 170 5.26 -6.93 7.64
CA GLY A 170 6.34 -6.25 8.37
C GLY A 170 7.06 -5.17 7.57
N GLU A 171 8.21 -4.72 8.08
CA GLU A 171 9.04 -3.68 7.45
C GLU A 171 9.88 -4.27 6.32
N ALA A 172 9.47 -4.02 5.07
CA ALA A 172 9.99 -4.77 3.94
C ALA A 172 11.30 -4.21 3.33
N GLU A 173 11.84 -3.09 3.82
CA GLU A 173 12.94 -2.38 3.16
C GLU A 173 14.16 -3.27 2.86
N LYS A 174 14.52 -4.18 3.78
CA LYS A 174 15.67 -5.09 3.58
C LYS A 174 15.39 -6.30 2.70
N VAL A 175 14.11 -6.63 2.48
CA VAL A 175 13.70 -7.89 1.86
C VAL A 175 13.00 -7.69 0.53
N ILE A 176 12.49 -6.50 0.26
CA ILE A 176 11.65 -6.21 -0.90
C ILE A 176 12.44 -6.40 -2.20
N GLY A 177 13.70 -5.96 -2.26
CA GLY A 177 14.55 -6.09 -3.44
C GLY A 177 14.75 -7.54 -3.88
N ARG A 178 15.18 -8.42 -2.96
CA ARG A 178 15.35 -9.85 -3.27
C ARG A 178 14.04 -10.54 -3.66
N ILE A 179 12.91 -10.15 -3.06
CA ILE A 179 11.60 -10.72 -3.38
C ILE A 179 11.14 -10.28 -4.77
N MET A 180 11.33 -8.99 -5.10
CA MET A 180 11.02 -8.46 -6.43
C MET A 180 11.93 -9.08 -7.49
N GLN A 181 13.22 -9.25 -7.22
CA GLN A 181 14.16 -9.91 -8.13
C GLN A 181 13.76 -11.37 -8.41
N ALA A 182 13.43 -12.13 -7.37
CA ALA A 182 12.95 -13.51 -7.51
C ALA A 182 11.66 -13.55 -8.35
N ALA A 183 10.74 -12.61 -8.14
CA ALA A 183 9.50 -12.51 -8.91
C ALA A 183 9.76 -12.20 -10.40
N ILE A 184 10.68 -11.27 -10.69
CA ILE A 184 11.12 -10.90 -12.05
C ILE A 184 11.76 -12.08 -12.77
N ASN A 185 12.58 -12.87 -12.06
CA ASN A 185 13.30 -14.03 -12.59
C ASN A 185 12.42 -15.28 -12.72
N GLY A 186 11.19 -15.26 -12.21
CA GLY A 186 10.32 -16.44 -12.18
C GLY A 186 10.76 -17.51 -11.16
N GLU A 187 11.56 -17.11 -10.16
CA GLU A 187 11.99 -17.98 -9.08
C GLU A 187 10.84 -18.28 -8.10
N PRO A 188 10.93 -19.36 -7.30
CA PRO A 188 9.92 -19.67 -6.29
C PRO A 188 9.77 -18.54 -5.26
N LEU A 189 8.53 -18.08 -5.05
CA LEU A 189 8.21 -17.07 -4.07
C LEU A 189 7.56 -17.69 -2.82
N PRO A 190 7.89 -17.21 -1.61
CA PRO A 190 7.15 -17.57 -0.41
C PRO A 190 5.75 -16.96 -0.48
N LYS A 191 4.72 -17.79 -0.31
CA LYS A 191 3.32 -17.34 -0.34
C LYS A 191 3.03 -16.28 0.74
N TYR A 192 3.58 -16.50 1.93
CA TYR A 192 3.56 -15.57 3.04
C TYR A 192 4.98 -15.36 3.52
N TYR A 193 5.37 -14.10 3.67
CA TYR A 193 6.69 -13.69 4.11
C TYR A 193 6.55 -12.76 5.31
N GLU A 194 6.80 -13.30 6.50
CA GLU A 194 6.80 -12.51 7.73
C GLU A 194 8.21 -12.00 7.99
N VAL A 195 8.38 -10.67 7.96
CA VAL A 195 9.70 -10.06 8.18
C VAL A 195 10.08 -10.28 9.63
N SER A 196 11.22 -10.92 9.88
CA SER A 196 11.69 -11.15 11.25
C SER A 196 12.19 -9.86 11.93
N ALA A 197 12.38 -9.91 13.26
CA ALA A 197 13.00 -8.80 13.99
C ALA A 197 14.43 -8.53 13.51
N ALA A 198 15.17 -9.57 13.09
CA ALA A 198 16.53 -9.45 12.56
C ALA A 198 16.58 -8.81 11.17
N GLU A 199 15.50 -8.93 10.40
CA GLU A 199 15.35 -8.32 9.07
C GLU A 199 14.69 -6.94 9.12
N THR A 200 14.41 -6.43 10.32
CA THR A 200 13.92 -5.06 10.50
C THR A 200 15.08 -4.08 10.23
N PRO A 201 14.86 -3.02 9.44
CA PRO A 201 15.94 -2.10 9.05
C PRO A 201 16.46 -1.24 10.21
N SER A 202 17.72 -0.86 10.17
CA SER A 202 18.24 0.27 10.95
C SER A 202 17.71 1.60 10.38
N LEU A 203 17.94 2.71 11.08
CA LEU A 203 17.50 4.04 10.64
C LEU A 203 18.13 4.45 9.30
N GLU A 204 19.38 4.05 9.08
CA GLU A 204 20.18 4.32 7.88
C GLU A 204 19.78 3.43 6.70
N GLU A 205 19.26 2.24 6.99
CA GLU A 205 18.74 1.31 5.99
C GLU A 205 17.38 1.79 5.42
N ILE A 206 16.59 2.53 6.20
CA ILE A 206 15.30 3.08 5.72
C ILE A 206 15.56 4.26 4.79
N PRO A 207 15.13 4.22 3.51
CA PRO A 207 15.34 5.31 2.58
C PRO A 207 14.47 6.53 2.91
N ASP A 208 14.87 7.69 2.42
CA ASP A 208 14.00 8.87 2.37
C ASP A 208 12.99 8.69 1.23
N ILE A 209 11.76 9.18 1.37
CA ILE A 209 10.82 9.22 0.24
C ILE A 209 11.37 10.09 -0.89
N VAL A 210 11.11 9.70 -2.13
CA VAL A 210 11.56 10.43 -3.33
C VAL A 210 10.45 11.19 -4.04
N ASN A 211 9.19 10.85 -3.73
CA ASN A 211 7.98 11.47 -4.25
C ASN A 211 7.00 11.72 -3.10
N PRO A 212 6.04 12.65 -3.25
CA PRO A 212 5.16 13.05 -2.16
C PRO A 212 4.29 11.91 -1.61
N SER A 213 4.05 11.96 -0.31
CA SER A 213 3.10 11.10 0.40
C SER A 213 1.73 11.76 0.49
N VAL A 214 0.67 10.94 0.56
CA VAL A 214 -0.69 11.43 0.77
C VAL A 214 -0.70 12.35 2.00
N ASN A 215 -1.30 13.53 1.85
CA ASN A 215 -1.43 14.55 2.89
C ASN A 215 -0.12 14.98 3.55
N GLY A 216 1.01 14.89 2.83
CA GLY A 216 2.31 15.32 3.35
C GLY A 216 2.80 14.50 4.55
N LEU A 217 2.25 13.28 4.75
CA LEU A 217 2.60 12.44 5.89
C LEU A 217 4.09 12.11 5.91
N VAL A 218 4.72 12.36 7.05
CA VAL A 218 6.10 11.97 7.34
C VAL A 218 6.15 11.13 8.60
N GLU A 219 7.07 10.19 8.67
CA GLU A 219 7.26 9.36 9.85
C GLU A 219 8.38 9.93 10.70
N ILE A 220 8.08 10.16 11.99
CA ILE A 220 9.07 10.64 12.96
C ILE A 220 9.79 9.48 13.68
N GLY A 221 9.29 8.26 13.55
CA GLY A 221 9.85 7.06 14.17
C GLY A 221 9.00 5.81 13.95
N ARG A 222 9.57 4.64 14.25
CA ARG A 222 8.96 3.31 14.11
C ARG A 222 9.04 2.51 15.39
N GLY A 223 8.12 1.57 15.56
CA GLY A 223 8.03 0.71 16.74
C GLY A 223 7.27 1.35 17.90
N CYS A 224 7.03 0.59 18.97
CA CYS A 224 6.24 1.05 20.11
C CYS A 224 6.72 0.42 21.42
N CYS A 225 7.00 1.26 22.43
CA CYS A 225 7.49 0.81 23.74
C CYS A 225 6.39 0.32 24.70
N ARG A 226 5.11 0.32 24.29
CA ARG A 226 3.99 -0.02 25.21
C ARG A 226 3.91 -1.50 25.59
N GLY A 227 4.47 -2.40 24.78
CA GLY A 227 4.50 -3.85 25.09
C GLY A 227 3.13 -4.54 25.13
N CYS A 228 2.12 -4.00 24.44
CA CYS A 228 0.80 -4.62 24.32
C CYS A 228 0.87 -6.01 23.66
N ARG A 229 0.43 -7.06 24.35
CA ARG A 229 0.53 -8.47 23.90
C ARG A 229 -0.14 -8.77 22.55
N PHE A 230 -1.10 -7.96 22.13
CA PHE A 230 -1.89 -8.15 20.92
C PHE A 230 -1.37 -7.33 19.72
N CYS A 231 -0.39 -6.44 19.92
CA CYS A 231 0.02 -5.47 18.90
C CYS A 231 1.38 -5.85 18.31
N SER A 232 1.40 -6.25 17.05
CA SER A 232 2.63 -6.65 16.33
C SER A 232 3.68 -5.53 16.24
N VAL A 233 3.27 -4.26 16.31
CA VAL A 233 4.19 -3.10 16.32
C VAL A 233 5.13 -3.14 17.53
N THR A 234 4.71 -3.74 18.63
CA THR A 234 5.53 -3.88 19.84
C THR A 234 6.64 -4.92 19.71
N LEU A 235 6.61 -5.75 18.66
CA LEU A 235 7.66 -6.70 18.31
C LEU A 235 8.82 -6.04 17.55
N ARG A 236 8.66 -4.77 17.15
CA ARG A 236 9.68 -4.01 16.41
C ARG A 236 10.44 -3.07 17.34
N PRO A 237 11.76 -2.90 17.13
CA PRO A 237 12.55 -1.96 17.90
C PRO A 237 12.04 -0.52 17.71
N LEU A 238 11.90 0.19 18.83
CA LEU A 238 11.60 1.62 18.84
C LEU A 238 12.81 2.39 18.29
N ARG A 239 12.59 3.15 17.21
CA ARG A 239 13.61 3.95 16.52
C ARG A 239 13.02 5.31 16.19
N TRP A 240 13.70 6.38 16.57
CA TRP A 240 13.30 7.75 16.24
C TRP A 240 14.17 8.30 15.12
N TYR A 241 13.55 8.99 14.18
CA TYR A 241 14.27 9.55 13.05
C TYR A 241 15.06 10.79 13.50
N PRO A 242 16.30 10.96 13.01
CA PRO A 242 17.01 12.22 13.13
C PRO A 242 16.20 13.37 12.52
N ILE A 243 16.29 14.56 13.12
CA ILE A 243 15.54 15.74 12.66
C ILE A 243 15.86 16.06 11.20
N ASP A 244 17.13 15.95 10.80
CA ASP A 244 17.56 16.17 9.42
C ASP A 244 16.87 15.22 8.44
N LYS A 245 16.64 13.97 8.81
CA LYS A 245 15.89 13.00 8.00
C LYS A 245 14.44 13.43 7.84
N ILE A 246 13.79 13.82 8.93
CA ILE A 246 12.41 14.30 8.92
C ILE A 246 12.28 15.55 8.01
N LEU A 247 13.21 16.51 8.15
CA LEU A 247 13.22 17.74 7.35
C LEU A 247 13.42 17.46 5.86
N ARG A 248 14.27 16.49 5.49
CA ARG A 248 14.43 16.10 4.08
C ARG A 248 13.15 15.56 3.46
N GLU A 249 12.35 14.79 4.21
CA GLU A 249 11.07 14.28 3.70
C GLU A 249 9.97 15.34 3.65
N ILE A 250 9.95 16.26 4.63
CA ILE A 250 9.06 17.42 4.59
C ILE A 250 9.34 18.25 3.33
N GLU A 251 10.62 18.45 2.98
CA GLU A 251 11.02 19.19 1.78
C GLU A 251 10.52 18.51 0.48
N VAL A 252 10.51 17.17 0.43
CA VAL A 252 9.96 16.42 -0.71
C VAL A 252 8.47 16.70 -0.88
N ASN A 253 7.71 16.67 0.22
CA ASN A 253 6.28 17.00 0.19
C ASN A 253 6.03 18.47 -0.18
N HIS A 254 6.81 19.39 0.38
CA HIS A 254 6.65 20.83 0.19
C HIS A 254 6.87 21.28 -1.26
N LYS A 255 7.89 20.72 -1.95
CA LYS A 255 8.21 21.05 -3.34
C LYS A 255 7.04 20.83 -4.32
N ASP A 256 6.20 19.85 -4.03
CA ASP A 256 5.05 19.50 -4.86
C ASP A 256 3.72 20.04 -4.31
N GLY A 257 3.77 20.96 -3.34
CA GLY A 257 2.61 21.68 -2.82
C GLY A 257 1.81 20.95 -1.74
N TYR A 258 2.38 19.89 -1.14
CA TYR A 258 1.83 19.26 0.06
C TYR A 258 2.42 19.94 1.31
N THR A 259 1.56 20.28 2.28
CA THR A 259 1.91 20.99 3.52
C THR A 259 1.52 20.20 4.75
#